data_AF-A0A3L6R611-F1
#
_entry.id   AF-A0A3L6R611-F1
#
_cell.length_a   1.000
_cell.length_b   1.000
_cell.length_c   1.000
_cell.angle_alpha   90.00
_cell.angle_beta   90.00
_cell.angle_gamma   90.00
#
_symmetry.space_group_name_H-M   'P 1'
#
loop_
_entity.id
_entity.type
_entity.pdbx_description
1 polymer ?
#
loop_
_entity_poly.entity_id
_entity_poly.type
_entity_poly.pdbx_seq_one_letter_code
_entity_poly.pdbx_strand_id
1 'polypeptide(L)'
;MDPRLVYELKKRQYAAHVCSTLGEAALRAVSRNDSWRCSELPTAHPSNLIYPSITVPLQTMGFSVVRTLTNVTPPATLEACIHSQGGRAPRGQEASYHISVGSTGNSTVQGAVY
;
A
#
# COMPACT_ATOMS: atom_id res chain seq x y z
N MET A 1 -10.20 7.44 20.93
CA MET A 1 -9.77 7.07 19.57
C MET A 1 -9.87 5.56 19.48
N ASP A 2 -10.76 5.05 18.63
CA ASP A 2 -10.99 3.61 18.41
C ASP A 2 -11.12 3.36 16.89
N PRO A 3 -9.98 3.19 16.20
CA PRO A 3 -10.00 2.98 14.75
C PRO A 3 -10.48 1.56 14.45
N ARG A 4 -11.56 1.41 13.67
CA ARG A 4 -12.11 0.09 13.31
C ARG A 4 -11.20 -0.77 12.43
N LEU A 5 -10.34 -0.11 11.66
CA LEU A 5 -9.36 -0.72 10.77
C LEU A 5 -7.97 -0.14 11.04
N VAL A 6 -6.97 -0.99 11.01
CA VAL A 6 -5.57 -0.58 11.16
C VAL A 6 -4.70 -1.17 10.06
N TYR A 7 -3.68 -0.41 9.68
CA TYR A 7 -2.61 -0.86 8.82
C TYR A 7 -1.51 -1.48 9.68
N GLU A 8 -1.32 -2.79 9.58
CA GLU A 8 -0.25 -3.48 10.31
C GLU A 8 1.00 -3.59 9.45
N LEU A 9 2.08 -2.92 9.88
CA LEU A 9 3.38 -3.03 9.25
C LEU A 9 4.35 -3.80 10.14
N LYS A 10 4.81 -4.95 9.67
CA LYS A 10 5.78 -5.79 10.40
C LYS A 10 7.21 -5.32 10.13
N LYS A 11 8.09 -5.49 11.12
CA LYS A 11 9.52 -5.11 11.03
C LYS A 11 10.21 -5.61 9.74
N ARG A 12 9.96 -6.88 9.36
CA ARG A 12 10.54 -7.46 8.13
C ARG A 12 10.02 -6.81 6.85
N GLN A 13 8.77 -6.34 6.83
CA GLN A 13 8.20 -5.63 5.68
C GLN A 13 8.80 -4.23 5.54
N TYR A 14 8.99 -3.52 6.65
CA TYR A 14 9.65 -2.21 6.62
C TYR A 14 11.12 -2.33 6.16
N ALA A 15 11.84 -3.32 6.67
CA ALA A 15 13.19 -3.60 6.21
C ALA A 15 13.26 -4.01 4.74
N ALA A 16 12.30 -4.78 4.25
CA ALA A 16 12.21 -5.13 2.83
C ALA A 16 12.04 -3.87 1.97
N HIS A 17 11.25 -2.89 2.43
CA HIS A 17 11.10 -1.60 1.77
C HIS A 17 12.41 -0.78 1.77
N VAL A 18 13.15 -0.77 2.88
CA VAL A 18 14.49 -0.16 2.93
C VAL A 18 15.42 -0.84 1.93
N CYS A 19 15.42 -2.17 1.86
CA CYS A 19 16.22 -2.91 0.87
C CYS A 19 15.86 -2.56 -0.57
N SER A 20 14.57 -2.54 -0.91
CA SER A 20 14.12 -2.27 -2.28
C SER A 20 14.33 -0.82 -2.70
N THR A 21 14.49 0.11 -1.75
CA THR A 21 14.66 1.54 -2.03
C THR A 21 16.11 2.01 -1.91
N LEU A 22 16.85 1.52 -0.91
CA LEU A 22 18.17 2.03 -0.51
C LEU A 22 19.27 0.96 -0.45
N GLY A 23 18.92 -0.33 -0.55
CA GLY A 23 19.86 -1.45 -0.55
C GLY A 23 20.31 -1.92 0.84
N GLU A 24 21.16 -2.96 0.84
CA GLU A 24 21.56 -3.70 2.05
C GLU A 24 22.42 -2.88 3.02
N ALA A 25 23.30 -2.03 2.52
CA ALA A 25 24.13 -1.16 3.36
C ALA A 25 23.27 -0.21 4.20
N ALA A 26 22.25 0.39 3.60
CA ALA A 26 21.30 1.25 4.29
C ALA A 26 20.48 0.46 5.32
N LEU A 27 20.05 -0.77 4.98
CA LEU A 27 19.36 -1.64 5.93
C LEU A 27 20.22 -1.90 7.18
N ARG A 28 21.50 -2.25 7.02
CA ARG A 28 22.39 -2.48 8.17
C ARG A 28 22.56 -1.23 9.03
N ALA A 29 22.78 -0.08 8.39
CA ALA A 29 22.95 1.19 9.08
C ALA A 29 21.70 1.58 9.90
N VAL A 30 20.51 1.50 9.30
CA VAL A 30 19.24 1.88 9.96
C VAL A 30 18.84 0.86 11.03
N SER A 31 19.00 -0.43 10.76
CA SER A 31 18.64 -1.49 11.72
C SER A 31 19.67 -1.68 12.83
N ARG A 32 20.88 -1.12 12.66
CA ARG A 32 22.07 -1.41 13.49
C ARG A 32 22.30 -2.90 13.68
N ASN A 33 22.06 -3.66 12.63
CA ASN A 33 22.16 -5.11 12.65
C ASN A 33 22.83 -5.64 11.38
N ASP A 34 24.11 -5.99 11.50
CA ASP A 34 24.92 -6.45 10.38
C ASP A 34 24.54 -7.86 9.88
N SER A 35 23.79 -8.63 10.66
CA SER A 35 23.33 -9.96 10.23
C SER A 35 22.20 -9.89 9.20
N TRP A 36 21.53 -8.74 9.05
CA TRP A 36 20.43 -8.63 8.10
C TRP A 36 20.93 -8.65 6.65
N ARG A 37 20.20 -9.39 5.83
CA ARG A 37 20.44 -9.54 4.39
C ARG A 37 19.17 -9.26 3.61
N CYS A 38 19.28 -8.49 2.53
CA CYS A 38 18.12 -8.20 1.69
C CYS A 38 17.55 -9.46 1.04
N SER A 39 18.41 -10.44 0.72
CA SER A 39 18.03 -11.73 0.15
C SER A 39 17.15 -12.58 1.07
N GLU A 40 17.17 -12.32 2.38
CA GLU A 40 16.38 -13.05 3.37
C GLU A 40 15.04 -12.37 3.67
N LEU A 41 14.80 -11.19 3.10
CA LEU A 41 13.57 -10.43 3.33
C LEU A 41 12.52 -10.73 2.26
N PRO A 42 11.23 -10.61 2.62
CA PRO A 42 10.17 -10.81 1.63
C PRO A 42 10.34 -9.83 0.48
N THR A 43 10.21 -10.32 -0.75
CA THR A 43 10.20 -9.46 -1.93
C THR A 43 8.97 -8.57 -1.87
N ALA A 44 9.19 -7.26 -1.72
CA ALA A 44 8.13 -6.27 -1.70
C ALA A 44 8.49 -5.15 -2.68
N HIS A 45 7.61 -4.93 -3.67
CA HIS A 45 7.69 -3.71 -4.47
C HIS A 45 7.55 -2.50 -3.51
N PRO A 46 8.38 -1.44 -3.64
CA PRO A 46 8.36 -0.32 -2.69
C PRO A 46 6.96 0.29 -2.53
N SER A 47 6.18 0.33 -3.61
CA SER A 47 4.81 0.84 -3.62
C SER A 47 3.80 -0.01 -2.84
N ASN A 48 4.16 -1.25 -2.45
CA ASN A 48 3.31 -2.17 -1.69
C ASN A 48 3.53 -2.08 -0.17
N LEU A 49 4.27 -1.08 0.32
CA LEU A 49 4.38 -0.81 1.75
C LEU A 49 3.00 -0.53 2.35
N ILE A 50 2.63 -1.27 3.39
CA ILE A 50 1.34 -1.10 4.08
C ILE A 50 1.35 0.23 4.85
N TYR A 51 0.86 1.28 4.18
CA TYR A 51 0.86 2.66 4.65
C TYR A 51 -0.50 3.32 4.34
N PRO A 52 -1.02 4.21 5.22
CA PRO A 52 -2.35 4.81 5.10
C PRO A 52 -2.46 5.88 4.00
N SER A 53 -1.47 6.00 3.12
CA SER A 53 -1.52 6.81 1.91
C SER A 53 -1.00 6.02 0.70
N ILE A 54 -1.51 6.40 -0.47
CA ILE A 54 -1.09 5.86 -1.76
C ILE A 54 -0.58 7.03 -2.59
N THR A 55 0.69 6.96 -2.98
CA THR A 55 1.29 7.87 -3.94
C THR A 55 1.43 7.15 -5.26
N VAL A 56 0.83 7.71 -6.32
CA VAL A 56 0.87 7.13 -7.67
C VAL A 56 1.68 8.06 -8.56
N PRO A 57 2.74 7.58 -9.23
CA PRO A 57 3.43 8.38 -10.24
C PRO A 57 2.50 8.63 -11.43
N LEU A 58 2.57 9.82 -12.03
CA LEU A 58 1.85 10.13 -13.26
C LEU A 58 2.57 9.44 -14.43
N GLN A 59 1.95 8.40 -14.97
CA GLN A 59 2.49 7.59 -16.06
C GLN A 59 1.38 7.09 -16.97
N THR A 60 1.72 6.82 -18.23
CA THR A 60 0.76 6.35 -19.26
C THR A 60 0.26 4.93 -19.02
N MET A 61 1.02 4.11 -18.28
CA MET A 61 0.63 2.75 -17.91
C MET A 61 -0.05 2.73 -16.53
N GLY A 62 -1.14 1.97 -16.42
CA GLY A 62 -1.85 1.78 -15.15
C GLY A 62 -0.91 1.32 -14.03
N PHE A 63 -1.15 1.82 -12.83
CA PHE A 63 -0.39 1.49 -11.62
C PHE A 63 -1.30 0.79 -10.63
N SER A 64 -0.89 -0.39 -10.16
CA SER A 64 -1.66 -1.17 -9.19
C SER A 64 -0.90 -1.26 -7.87
N VAL A 65 -1.64 -1.13 -6.77
CA VAL A 65 -1.11 -1.15 -5.42
C VAL A 65 -2.00 -2.04 -4.57
N VAL A 66 -1.38 -2.92 -3.80
CA VAL A 66 -2.10 -3.80 -2.86
C VAL A 66 -1.85 -3.32 -1.43
N ARG A 67 -2.93 -3.27 -0.64
CA ARG A 67 -2.92 -2.94 0.78
C ARG A 67 -3.79 -3.93 1.54
N THR A 68 -3.33 -4.29 2.74
CA THR A 68 -4.09 -5.13 3.67
C THR A 68 -4.44 -4.30 4.90
N LEU A 69 -5.71 -4.37 5.28
CA LEU A 69 -6.27 -3.75 6.47
C LEU A 69 -6.65 -4.84 7.47
N THR A 70 -6.32 -4.63 8.73
CA THR A 70 -6.72 -5.52 9.82
C THR A 70 -7.93 -4.91 10.52
N ASN A 71 -9.04 -5.65 10.57
CA ASN A 71 -10.19 -5.28 11.39
C ASN A 71 -9.87 -5.55 12.86
N VAL A 72 -9.95 -4.52 13.71
CA VAL A 72 -9.71 -4.62 15.15
C VAL A 72 -11.00 -4.58 15.98
N THR A 73 -12.14 -4.62 15.29
CA THR A 73 -13.49 -4.66 15.88
C THR A 73 -14.23 -5.94 15.47
N PRO A 74 -15.39 -6.24 16.07
CA PRO A 74 -16.20 -7.38 15.65
C PRO A 74 -16.51 -7.38 14.14
N PRO A 75 -16.88 -8.54 13.56
CA PRO A 75 -17.15 -8.66 12.13
C PRO A 75 -18.17 -7.61 11.67
N ALA A 76 -17.80 -6.85 10.64
CA ALA A 76 -18.66 -5.81 10.09
C ALA A 76 -18.38 -5.63 8.61
N THR A 77 -19.43 -5.25 7.86
CA THR A 77 -19.31 -4.85 6.46
C THR A 77 -18.70 -3.45 6.39
N LEU A 78 -17.84 -3.23 5.39
CA LEU A 78 -17.15 -1.97 5.16
C LEU A 78 -17.40 -1.53 3.72
N GLU A 79 -17.74 -0.27 3.55
CA GLU A 79 -17.88 0.37 2.25
C GLU A 79 -16.66 1.24 1.98
N ALA A 80 -16.12 1.15 0.76
CA ALA A 80 -15.04 2.01 0.31
C ALA A 80 -15.62 3.20 -0.48
N CYS A 81 -15.32 4.42 -0.03
CA CYS A 81 -15.64 5.65 -0.75
C CYS A 81 -14.38 6.17 -1.45
N ILE A 82 -14.51 6.48 -2.75
CA ILE A 82 -13.42 7.04 -3.56
C ILE A 82 -13.83 8.46 -3.91
N HIS A 83 -12.97 9.44 -3.62
CA HIS A 83 -13.17 10.82 -4.03
C HIS A 83 -12.03 11.24 -4.95
N SER A 84 -12.35 11.57 -6.20
CA SER A 84 -11.36 12.06 -7.15
C SER A 84 -11.27 13.58 -7.07
N GLN A 85 -10.09 14.09 -6.69
CA GLN A 85 -9.81 15.50 -6.91
C GLN A 85 -9.36 15.65 -8.35
N GLY A 86 -10.18 16.34 -9.16
CA GLY A 86 -9.87 16.62 -10.56
C GLY A 86 -8.57 17.38 -10.70
N GLY A 87 -7.47 16.67 -10.93
CA GLY A 87 -6.22 17.26 -11.38
C GLY A 87 -6.39 17.71 -12.83
N ARG A 88 -6.11 18.97 -13.13
CA ARG A 88 -6.08 19.46 -14.51
C ARG A 88 -4.97 18.72 -15.25
N ALA A 89 -5.34 17.69 -16.01
CA ALA A 89 -4.43 17.07 -16.96
C ALA A 89 -3.97 18.16 -17.97
N PRO A 90 -2.70 18.15 -18.39
CA PRO A 90 -2.26 18.97 -19.52
C PRO A 90 -3.20 18.75 -20.71
N ARG A 91 -3.51 19.82 -21.46
CA ARG A 91 -4.41 19.73 -22.63
C ARG A 91 -3.99 18.55 -23.52
N GLY A 92 -4.89 17.58 -23.69
CA GLY A 92 -4.69 16.41 -24.56
C GLY A 92 -4.25 15.11 -23.87
N GLN A 93 -4.09 15.06 -22.54
CA GLN A 93 -3.90 13.80 -21.81
C GLN A 93 -5.15 13.39 -21.02
N GLU A 94 -5.61 12.16 -21.25
CA GLU A 94 -6.58 11.46 -20.41
C GLU A 94 -5.80 10.55 -19.46
N ALA A 95 -6.05 10.64 -18.15
CA ALA A 95 -5.41 9.81 -17.14
C ALA A 95 -6.47 8.93 -16.47
N SER A 96 -6.52 7.66 -16.87
CA SER A 96 -7.42 6.66 -16.29
C SER A 96 -6.74 5.94 -15.13
N TYR A 97 -7.37 5.92 -13.96
CA TYR A 97 -6.95 5.12 -12.82
C TYR A 97 -7.94 3.96 -12.60
N HIS A 98 -7.41 2.76 -12.34
CA HIS A 98 -8.21 1.62 -11.89
C HIS A 98 -7.83 1.31 -10.44
N ILE A 99 -8.80 1.44 -9.53
CA ILE A 99 -8.65 1.02 -8.13
C ILE A 99 -9.43 -0.27 -7.96
N SER A 100 -8.71 -1.38 -7.73
CA SER A 100 -9.32 -2.68 -7.45
C SER A 100 -9.35 -2.92 -5.94
N VAL A 101 -10.54 -3.07 -5.36
CA VAL A 101 -10.71 -3.40 -3.94
C VAL A 101 -11.10 -4.88 -3.82
N GLY A 102 -10.33 -5.64 -3.04
CA GLY A 102 -10.61 -7.06 -2.76
C GLY A 102 -10.47 -7.36 -1.26
N SER A 103 -11.26 -8.32 -0.76
CA SER A 103 -11.16 -8.83 0.61
C SER A 103 -10.58 -10.24 0.60
N THR A 104 -9.68 -10.53 1.54
CA THR A 104 -9.12 -11.87 1.78
C THR A 104 -9.83 -12.61 2.93
N GLY A 105 -10.89 -12.03 3.50
CA GLY A 105 -11.73 -12.66 4.54
C GLY A 105 -13.09 -13.09 4.01
N ASN A 106 -13.90 -13.76 4.84
CA ASN A 106 -15.27 -14.19 4.49
C ASN A 106 -16.28 -13.04 4.32
N SER A 107 -15.83 -11.79 4.41
CA SER A 107 -16.66 -10.59 4.25
C SER A 107 -16.59 -10.07 2.82
N THR A 108 -17.76 -9.92 2.19
CA THR A 108 -17.94 -9.30 0.87
C THR A 108 -17.66 -7.80 0.92
N VAL A 109 -16.97 -7.29 -0.09
CA VAL A 109 -16.76 -5.85 -0.28
C VAL A 109 -17.71 -5.40 -1.39
N GLN A 110 -18.66 -4.52 -1.07
CA GLN A 110 -19.42 -3.78 -2.07
C GLN A 110 -18.73 -2.44 -2.32
N GLY A 111 -18.29 -2.21 -3.56
CA GLY A 111 -17.80 -0.91 -4.00
C GLY A 111 -18.94 -0.14 -4.66
N ALA A 112 -19.15 1.11 -4.25
CA ALA A 112 -19.95 2.08 -4.99
C ALA A 112 -19.02 3.20 -5.44
N VAL A 113 -19.07 3.53 -6.74
CA VAL A 113 -18.38 4.69 -7.31
C VAL A 113 -19.37 5.85 -7.26
N TYR A 114 -19.08 6.88 -6.47
CA TYR A 114 -19.86 8.12 -6.41
C TYR A 114 -19.02 9.27 -6.96
#